data_AF-A0A656K096-F1
#
_entry.id   AF-A0A656K096-F1
#
_cell.length_a   1.000
_cell.length_b   1.000
_cell.length_c   1.000
_cell.angle_alpha   90.00
_cell.angle_beta   90.00
_cell.angle_gamma   90.00
#
_symmetry.space_group_name_H-M   'P 1'
#
loop_
_entity.id
_entity.type
_entity.pdbx_description
1 polymer ?
#
loop_
_entity_poly.entity_id
_entity_poly.type
_entity_poly.pdbx_seq_one_letter_code
_entity_poly.pdbx_strand_id
1 'polypeptide(L)'
;GLYSNVDGMKAQLAAQRTAVQTAQDNYNRRRSLAAGGAISQEELSHARDSLTSAQSALNNIQQQLSTSVALVDDTVVSSHPDVKAAAAQLRQAFLANARSTLVAPV
;
A
#
# COMPACT_ATOMS: atom_id res chain seq x y z
N GLY A 1 9.59 12.50 5.12
CA GLY A 1 8.97 12.84 3.83
C GLY A 1 8.24 11.62 3.26
N LEU A 2 7.32 11.80 2.32
CA LEU A 2 6.49 10.72 1.76
C LEU A 2 7.30 9.52 1.22
N TYR A 3 8.46 9.79 0.58
CA TYR A 3 9.38 8.74 0.12
C TYR A 3 9.97 7.88 1.26
N SER A 4 10.37 8.51 2.36
CA SER A 4 10.89 7.79 3.54
C SER A 4 9.82 6.91 4.20
N ASN A 5 8.53 7.26 4.06
CA ASN A 5 7.42 6.41 4.48
C ASN A 5 7.31 5.16 3.59
N VAL A 6 7.41 5.32 2.27
CA VAL A 6 7.41 4.20 1.29
C VAL A 6 8.57 3.23 1.55
N ASP A 7 9.77 3.74 1.81
CA ASP A 7 10.93 2.87 2.09
C ASP A 7 10.80 2.14 3.44
N GLY A 8 10.22 2.79 4.46
CA GLY A 8 9.84 2.15 5.72
C GLY A 8 8.83 1.01 5.49
N MET A 9 7.82 1.22 4.64
CA MET A 9 6.85 0.20 4.28
C MET A 9 7.46 -0.96 3.49
N LYS A 10 8.42 -0.71 2.59
CA LYS A 10 9.17 -1.79 1.91
C LYS A 10 9.95 -2.64 2.89
N ALA A 11 10.56 -2.03 3.91
CA ALA A 11 11.26 -2.77 4.96
C ALA A 11 10.29 -3.62 5.79
N GLN A 12 9.12 -3.06 6.15
CA GLN A 12 8.06 -3.81 6.82
C GLN A 12 7.52 -4.96 5.95
N LEU A 13 7.37 -4.74 4.65
CA LEU A 13 6.96 -5.78 3.70
C LEU A 13 7.96 -6.94 3.69
N ALA A 14 9.27 -6.63 3.66
CA ALA A 14 10.31 -7.64 3.73
C ALA A 14 10.25 -8.42 5.06
N ALA A 15 10.04 -7.74 6.19
CA ALA A 15 9.87 -8.38 7.49
C ALA A 15 8.65 -9.33 7.51
N GLN A 16 7.51 -8.91 6.94
CA GLN A 16 6.31 -9.76 6.90
C GLN A 16 6.47 -10.96 5.96
N ARG A 17 7.22 -10.83 4.86
CA ARG A 17 7.58 -11.98 4.02
C ARG A 17 8.37 -13.02 4.80
N THR A 18 9.36 -12.58 5.59
CA THR A 18 10.13 -13.47 6.46
C THR A 18 9.26 -14.11 7.54
N ALA A 19 8.31 -13.37 8.11
CA ALA A 19 7.36 -13.91 9.09
C ALA A 19 6.47 -15.00 8.49
N VAL A 20 5.93 -14.79 7.28
CA VAL A 20 5.16 -15.81 6.53
C VAL A 20 6.00 -17.04 6.27
N GLN A 21 7.24 -16.89 5.79
CA GLN A 21 8.13 -18.01 5.54
C GLN A 21 8.38 -18.82 6.81
N THR A 22 8.67 -18.14 7.92
CA THR A 22 8.90 -18.78 9.21
C THR A 22 7.66 -19.54 9.70
N ALA A 23 6.47 -18.95 9.56
CA ALA A 23 5.20 -19.60 9.92
C ALA A 23 4.90 -20.81 9.03
N GLN A 24 5.22 -20.72 7.74
CA GLN A 24 5.07 -21.82 6.78
C GLN A 24 5.97 -23.00 7.14
N ASP A 25 7.23 -22.72 7.47
CA ASP A 25 8.19 -23.75 7.88
C ASP A 25 7.77 -24.41 9.19
N ASN A 26 7.29 -23.62 10.15
CA ASN A 26 6.73 -24.13 11.41
C ASN A 26 5.52 -25.04 11.17
N TYR A 27 4.58 -24.62 10.32
CA TYR A 27 3.42 -25.44 9.95
C TYR A 27 3.86 -26.75 9.30
N ASN A 28 4.81 -26.71 8.35
CA ASN A 28 5.31 -27.89 7.65
C ASN A 28 5.98 -28.89 8.60
N ARG A 29 6.82 -28.42 9.53
CA ARG A 29 7.44 -29.26 10.56
C ARG A 29 6.38 -29.93 11.44
N ARG A 30 5.42 -29.14 11.92
CA ARG A 30 4.34 -29.64 12.80
C ARG A 30 3.42 -30.62 12.08
N ARG A 31 3.15 -30.40 10.80
CA ARG A 31 2.40 -31.36 9.97
C ARG A 31 3.09 -32.72 9.94
N SER A 32 4.41 -32.75 9.76
CA SER A 32 5.19 -34.00 9.79
C SER A 32 5.15 -34.67 11.17
N LEU A 33 5.27 -33.89 12.25
CA LEU A 33 5.20 -34.42 13.62
C LEU A 33 3.80 -34.98 13.95
N ALA A 34 2.74 -34.31 13.51
CA ALA A 34 1.36 -34.75 13.71
C ALA A 34 1.08 -36.05 12.94
N ALA A 35 1.61 -36.19 11.72
CA ALA A 35 1.51 -37.42 10.95
C ALA A 35 2.20 -38.61 11.64
N GLY A 36 3.28 -38.35 12.38
CA GLY A 36 3.95 -39.35 13.23
C GLY A 36 3.33 -39.53 14.62
N GLY A 37 2.24 -38.83 14.95
CA GLY A 37 1.59 -38.89 16.26
C GLY A 37 2.35 -38.20 17.40
N ALA A 38 3.41 -37.44 17.10
CA ALA A 38 4.25 -36.79 18.09
C ALA A 38 3.64 -35.51 18.69
N ILE A 39 2.61 -34.95 18.06
CA ILE A 39 1.85 -33.77 18.55
C ILE A 39 0.35 -33.95 18.31
N SER A 40 -0.47 -33.16 19.00
CA SER A 40 -1.93 -33.15 18.83
C SER A 40 -2.36 -32.44 17.53
N GLN A 41 -3.61 -32.71 17.11
CA GLN A 41 -4.23 -31.98 15.99
C GLN A 41 -4.52 -30.51 16.33
N GLU A 42 -4.72 -30.19 17.61
CA GLU A 42 -4.89 -28.82 18.10
C GLU A 42 -3.61 -28.00 17.88
N GLU A 43 -2.45 -28.56 18.22
CA GLU A 43 -1.14 -27.89 18.01
C GLU A 43 -0.86 -27.64 16.52
N LEU A 44 -1.32 -28.53 15.64
CA LEU A 44 -1.27 -28.34 14.18
C LEU A 44 -2.26 -27.25 13.71
N SER A 45 -3.44 -27.17 14.31
CA SER A 45 -4.42 -26.11 14.03
C SER A 45 -3.86 -24.74 14.38
N HIS A 46 -3.29 -24.57 15.58
CA HIS A 46 -2.66 -23.31 15.99
C HIS A 46 -1.53 -22.88 15.05
N ALA A 47 -0.76 -23.84 14.52
CA ALA A 47 0.28 -23.54 13.53
C ALA A 47 -0.31 -23.06 12.19
N ARG A 48 -1.44 -23.63 11.76
CA ARG A 48 -2.17 -23.18 10.56
C ARG A 48 -2.75 -21.78 10.76
N ASP A 49 -3.31 -21.50 11.94
CA ASP A 49 -3.88 -20.20 12.27
C ASP A 49 -2.79 -19.13 12.31
N SER A 50 -1.62 -19.47 12.86
CA SER A 50 -0.43 -18.60 12.88
C SER A 50 0.05 -18.27 11.46
N LEU A 51 0.07 -19.27 10.55
CA LEU A 51 0.40 -19.06 9.14
C LEU A 51 -0.62 -18.15 8.45
N THR A 52 -1.90 -18.40 8.64
CA THR A 52 -3.00 -17.58 8.07
C THR A 52 -2.91 -16.14 8.56
N SER A 53 -2.60 -15.93 9.85
CA SER A 53 -2.41 -14.61 10.45
C SER A 53 -1.21 -13.88 9.83
N ALA A 54 -0.07 -14.55 9.68
CA ALA A 54 1.11 -13.97 9.04
C ALA A 54 0.84 -13.59 7.56
N GLN A 55 0.12 -14.44 6.81
CA GLN A 55 -0.27 -14.15 5.43
C GLN A 55 -1.19 -12.94 5.34
N SER A 56 -2.15 -12.83 6.27
CA SER A 56 -3.06 -11.69 6.35
C SER A 56 -2.31 -10.39 6.67
N ALA A 57 -1.34 -10.43 7.59
CA ALA A 57 -0.48 -9.30 7.90
C ALA A 57 0.37 -8.86 6.70
N LEU A 58 0.91 -9.82 5.93
CA LEU A 58 1.64 -9.55 4.70
C LEU A 58 0.74 -8.85 3.66
N ASN A 59 -0.46 -9.38 3.42
CA ASN A 59 -1.41 -8.79 2.48
C ASN A 59 -1.79 -7.36 2.87
N ASN A 60 -1.98 -7.11 4.16
CA ASN A 60 -2.28 -5.77 4.67
C ASN A 60 -1.15 -4.79 4.32
N ILE A 61 0.11 -5.14 4.61
CA ILE A 61 1.26 -4.26 4.29
C ILE A 61 1.44 -4.08 2.78
N GLN A 62 1.17 -5.10 1.96
CA GLN A 62 1.17 -4.95 0.50
C GLN A 62 0.16 -3.90 0.04
N GLN A 63 -1.06 -3.94 0.58
CA GLN A 63 -2.10 -2.97 0.26
C GLN A 63 -1.71 -1.56 0.71
N GLN A 64 -1.20 -1.42 1.94
CA GLN A 64 -0.74 -0.12 2.46
C GLN A 64 0.40 0.48 1.62
N LEU A 65 1.36 -0.35 1.19
CA LEU A 65 2.45 0.07 0.31
C LEU A 65 1.90 0.51 -1.05
N SER A 66 0.99 -0.25 -1.65
CA SER A 66 0.35 0.09 -2.93
C SER A 66 -0.35 1.45 -2.85
N THR A 67 -1.13 1.68 -1.79
CA THR A 67 -1.81 2.97 -1.57
C THR A 67 -0.81 4.11 -1.40
N SER A 68 0.26 3.89 -0.64
CA SER A 68 1.27 4.93 -0.39
C SER A 68 2.06 5.29 -1.63
N VAL A 69 2.41 4.31 -2.45
CA VAL A 69 3.08 4.52 -3.75
C VAL A 69 2.18 5.33 -4.69
N ALA A 70 0.90 4.94 -4.81
CA ALA A 70 -0.05 5.67 -5.66
C ALA A 70 -0.22 7.14 -5.23
N LEU A 71 -0.27 7.42 -3.92
CA LEU A 71 -0.34 8.79 -3.40
C LEU A 71 0.93 9.59 -3.70
N VAL A 72 2.11 8.97 -3.63
CA VAL A 72 3.37 9.64 -3.99
C VAL A 72 3.39 9.96 -5.48
N ASP A 73 3.02 9.02 -6.34
CA ASP A 73 3.00 9.22 -7.79
C ASP A 73 2.02 10.35 -8.20
N ASP A 74 0.80 10.37 -7.64
CA ASP A 74 -0.17 11.46 -7.90
C ASP A 74 0.32 12.83 -7.37
N THR A 75 1.04 12.83 -6.24
CA THR A 75 1.69 14.04 -5.71
C THR A 75 2.80 14.53 -6.64
N VAL A 76 3.58 13.63 -7.25
CA VAL A 76 4.62 14.00 -8.23
C VAL A 76 3.98 14.62 -9.48
N VAL A 77 2.92 14.00 -10.02
CA VAL A 77 2.20 14.54 -11.19
C VAL A 77 1.58 15.90 -10.89
N SER A 78 0.87 16.06 -9.77
CA SER A 78 0.25 17.34 -9.37
C SER A 78 1.27 18.43 -9.03
N SER A 79 2.47 18.05 -8.57
CA SER A 79 3.54 19.00 -8.28
C SER A 79 4.40 19.38 -9.49
N HIS A 80 4.19 18.74 -10.65
CA HIS A 80 4.97 18.96 -11.87
C HIS A 80 4.80 20.39 -12.42
N PRO A 81 5.89 21.08 -12.83
CA PRO A 81 5.83 22.45 -13.35
C PRO A 81 4.86 22.63 -14.52
N ASP A 82 4.85 21.69 -15.47
CA ASP A 82 3.96 21.75 -16.64
C ASP A 82 2.48 21.64 -16.27
N VAL A 83 2.14 20.77 -15.31
CA VAL A 83 0.76 20.64 -14.79
C VAL A 83 0.34 21.93 -14.09
N LYS A 84 1.24 22.54 -13.30
CA LYS A 84 1.00 23.84 -12.66
C LYS A 84 0.84 24.97 -13.68
N ALA A 85 1.66 24.98 -14.73
CA ALA A 85 1.59 25.97 -15.80
C ALA A 85 0.27 25.85 -16.58
N ALA A 86 -0.14 24.63 -16.94
CA ALA A 86 -1.42 24.36 -17.60
C ALA A 86 -2.61 24.77 -16.73
N ALA A 87 -2.57 24.47 -15.42
CA ALA A 87 -3.61 24.89 -14.48
C ALA A 87 -3.69 26.43 -14.36
N ALA A 88 -2.55 27.12 -14.35
CA ALA A 88 -2.51 28.59 -14.35
C ALA A 88 -3.07 29.19 -15.65
N GLN A 89 -2.74 28.60 -16.81
CA GLN A 89 -3.28 29.01 -18.10
C GLN A 89 -4.79 28.82 -18.19
N LEU A 90 -5.31 27.68 -17.72
CA LEU A 90 -6.76 27.42 -17.63
C LEU A 90 -7.46 28.47 -16.76
N ARG A 91 -6.89 28.79 -15.60
CA ARG A 91 -7.42 29.82 -14.70
C ARG A 91 -7.44 31.20 -15.37
N GLN A 92 -6.37 31.54 -16.09
CA GLN A 92 -6.29 32.81 -16.82
C GLN A 92 -7.32 32.89 -17.94
N ALA A 93 -7.48 31.83 -18.74
CA ALA A 93 -8.47 31.74 -19.81
C ALA A 93 -9.90 31.84 -19.28
N PHE A 94 -10.20 31.17 -18.16
CA PHE A 94 -11.49 31.26 -17.47
C PHE A 94 -11.81 32.71 -17.05
N LEU A 95 -10.85 33.41 -16.43
CA LEU A 95 -11.03 34.80 -16.01
C LEU A 95 -11.20 35.76 -17.20
N ALA A 96 -10.45 35.55 -18.29
CA ALA A 96 -10.58 36.33 -19.51
C ALA A 96 -11.98 36.16 -20.12
N ASN A 97 -12.48 34.92 -20.21
CA ASN A 97 -13.82 34.63 -20.71
C ASN A 97 -14.93 35.24 -19.84
N ALA A 98 -14.82 35.14 -18.51
CA ALA A 98 -15.78 35.76 -17.59
C ALA A 98 -15.84 37.29 -17.73
N ARG A 99 -14.70 37.94 -18.03
CA ARG A 99 -14.64 39.38 -18.29
C ARG A 99 -15.26 39.77 -19.62
N SER A 100 -15.14 38.94 -20.66
CA SER A 100 -15.81 39.20 -21.94
C SER A 100 -17.33 39.06 -21.89
N THR A 101 -17.87 38.37 -20.88
CA THR A 101 -19.32 38.29 -20.61
C THR A 101 -19.85 39.39 -19.70
N LEU A 102 -19.04 40.38 -19.32
CA LEU A 102 -19.52 41.53 -18.56
C LEU A 102 -20.41 42.40 -19.46
N VAL A 103 -21.74 42.25 -19.32
CA VAL A 103 -22.74 43.12 -19.95
C VAL A 103 -22.44 44.56 -19.54
N ALA A 104 -22.42 45.46 -20.52
CA ALA A 104 -22.03 46.85 -20.36
C ALA A 104 -22.75 47.51 -19.17
N PRO A 105 -22.04 48.28 -18.32
CA PRO A 105 -22.71 49.09 -17.30
C PRO A 105 -23.55 50.17 -18.00
N VAL A 106 -24.80 50.31 -17.54
CA VAL A 106 -25.77 51.33 -17.97
C VAL A 106 -25.30 52.75 -17.66
#